data_AF-B7RG85-F1
#
_entry.id   AF-B7RG85-F1
#
_cell.length_a   1.000
_cell.length_b   1.000
_cell.length_c   1.000
_cell.angle_alpha   90.00
_cell.angle_beta   90.00
_cell.angle_gamma   90.00
#
_symmetry.space_group_name_H-M   'P 1'
#
loop_
_entity.id
_entity.type
_entity.pdbx_description
1 polymer ?
#
loop_
_entity_poly.entity_id
_entity_poly.type
_entity_poly.pdbx_seq_one_letter_code
_entity_poly.pdbx_strand_id
1 'polypeptide(L)' 'MIALEAGFGATWAEVPADLKQAVFLLAAHYYEFRHETNLSDGCMPFGVSSLIERYRNLRIGVGASR' A
#
# COMPACT_ATOMS: atom_id res chain seq x y z
N MET A 1 -10.03 -26.68 -13.66
CA MET A 1 -9.66 -25.97 -12.41
C MET A 1 -8.60 -24.95 -12.78
N ILE A 2 -8.75 -23.68 -12.38
CA ILE A 2 -7.72 -22.67 -12.59
C ILE A 2 -7.02 -22.49 -11.25
N ALA A 3 -5.76 -22.91 -11.16
CA ALA A 3 -4.88 -22.63 -10.03
C ALA A 3 -3.95 -21.49 -10.44
N LEU A 4 -3.84 -20.46 -9.59
CA LEU A 4 -3.02 -19.28 -9.81
C LEU A 4 -2.22 -18.99 -8.54
N GLU A 5 -0.92 -18.77 -8.71
CA GLU A 5 -0.05 -18.19 -7.70
C GLU A 5 0.30 -16.76 -8.15
N ALA A 6 -0.07 -15.76 -7.36
CA ALA A 6 0.12 -14.35 -7.69
C ALA A 6 0.86 -13.64 -6.56
N GLY A 7 1.92 -12.91 -6.92
CA GLY A 7 2.78 -12.17 -6.00
C GLY A 7 4.02 -11.62 -6.72
N PHE A 8 4.81 -10.78 -6.05
CA PHE A 8 6.07 -10.26 -6.61
C PHE A 8 7.22 -11.28 -6.57
N GLY A 9 7.19 -12.21 -5.61
CA GLY A 9 8.20 -13.26 -5.43
C GLY A 9 8.02 -14.00 -4.11
N ALA A 10 8.82 -15.04 -3.89
CA ALA A 10 8.79 -15.87 -2.68
C ALA A 10 9.53 -15.24 -1.50
N THR A 11 10.41 -14.27 -1.78
CA THR A 11 11.30 -13.63 -0.81
C THR A 11 11.09 -12.13 -0.76
N TRP A 12 11.46 -11.51 0.37
CA TRP A 12 11.37 -10.05 0.51
C TRP A 12 12.28 -9.30 -0.47
N ALA A 13 13.37 -9.90 -0.93
CA ALA A 13 14.28 -9.27 -1.88
C ALA A 13 13.61 -8.98 -3.23
N GLU A 14 12.63 -9.80 -3.63
CA GLU A 14 11.94 -9.75 -4.91
C GLU A 14 10.84 -8.66 -4.97
N VAL A 15 10.48 -8.07 -3.83
CA VAL A 15 9.54 -6.93 -3.78
C VAL A 15 10.26 -5.65 -4.24
N PRO A 16 9.63 -4.80 -5.07
CA PRO A 16 10.14 -3.48 -5.44
C PRO A 16 10.53 -2.60 -4.24
N ALA A 17 11.62 -1.83 -4.37
CA ALA A 17 12.24 -1.09 -3.26
C ALA A 17 11.32 -0.05 -2.59
N ASP A 18 10.58 0.72 -3.38
CA ASP A 18 9.53 1.65 -2.96
C ASP A 18 8.39 0.99 -2.17
N LEU A 19 7.87 -0.16 -2.60
CA LEU A 19 6.84 -0.88 -1.82
C LEU A 19 7.41 -1.33 -0.48
N LYS A 20 8.65 -1.82 -0.46
CA LYS A 20 9.34 -2.15 0.80
C LYS A 20 9.46 -0.91 1.70
N GLN A 21 9.81 0.24 1.12
CA GLN A 21 9.92 1.50 1.86
C GLN A 21 8.57 1.98 2.39
N ALA A 22 7.51 1.88 1.59
CA ALA A 22 6.15 2.23 1.99
C ALA A 22 5.69 1.39 3.20
N VAL A 23 5.99 0.08 3.18
CA VAL A 23 5.73 -0.82 4.30
C VAL A 23 6.49 -0.40 5.55
N PHE A 24 7.78 -0.07 5.45
CA PHE A 24 8.57 0.37 6.61
C PHE A 24 8.06 1.68 7.21
N LEU A 25 7.74 2.67 6.37
CA LEU A 25 7.19 3.95 6.84
C LEU A 25 5.85 3.75 7.56
N LEU A 26 4.97 2.90 7.02
CA LEU A 26 3.69 2.58 7.63
C LEU A 26 3.87 1.78 8.94
N ALA A 27 4.78 0.82 8.98
CA ALA A 27 5.06 0.03 10.17
C ALA A 27 5.66 0.87 11.30
N ALA A 28 6.58 1.78 10.98
CA ALA A 28 7.13 2.74 11.94
C ALA A 28 6.03 3.63 12.53
N HIS A 29 5.13 4.12 11.68
CA HIS A 29 3.99 4.92 12.11
C HIS A 29 3.10 4.15 13.12
N TYR A 30 2.72 2.90 12.83
CA TYR A 30 1.95 2.09 13.79
C TYR A 30 2.72 1.74 15.06
N TYR A 31 4.04 1.57 14.98
CA TYR A 31 4.88 1.33 16.15
C TYR A 31 4.91 2.54 17.08
N GLU A 32 4.94 3.75 16.55
CA GLU A 32 4.99 4.99 17.33
C GLU A 32 3.61 5.34 17.92
N PHE A 33 2.54 5.20 17.14
CA PHE A 33 1.19 5.66 17.49
C PHE A 33 0.27 4.52 17.95
N ARG A 34 0.72 3.69 18.91
CA ARG A 34 -0.01 2.47 19.35
C ARG A 34 -1.31 2.70 20.13
N HIS A 35 -1.49 3.87 20.73
CA HIS A 35 -2.59 4.17 21.66
C HIS A 35 -3.61 5.18 21.11
N GLU A 36 -3.39 5.71 19.92
CA GLU A 36 -4.40 6.50 19.23
C GLU A 36 -5.43 5.55 18.60
N THR A 37 -6.33 5.03 19.44
CA THR A 37 -7.55 4.31 19.00
C THR A 37 -8.51 5.21 18.21
N ASN A 38 -8.30 6.53 18.25
CA ASN A 38 -8.85 7.48 17.30
C ASN A 38 -7.69 7.94 16.41
N LEU A 39 -7.41 7.18 15.36
CA LEU A 39 -6.72 7.73 14.20
C LEU A 39 -7.64 8.86 13.71
N SER A 40 -7.36 10.10 14.14
CA SER A 40 -8.03 11.29 13.62
C SER A 40 -7.86 11.25 12.11
N ASP A 41 -8.94 10.86 11.45
CA ASP A 41 -9.29 11.12 10.07
C ASP A 41 -8.11 11.50 9.14
N GLY A 42 -7.50 10.49 8.52
CA GLY A 42 -7.41 10.55 7.06
C GLY A 42 -6.06 10.76 6.37
N CYS A 43 -4.93 10.94 7.06
CA CYS A 43 -3.64 11.08 6.36
C CYS A 43 -2.64 9.99 6.74
N MET A 44 -2.60 8.92 5.94
CA MET A 44 -1.37 8.13 5.84
C MET A 44 -0.19 9.07 5.60
N PRO A 45 1.01 8.80 6.17
CA PRO A 45 2.18 9.63 5.92
C PRO A 45 2.33 9.87 4.42
N PHE A 46 2.47 11.14 3.98
CA PHE A 46 2.50 11.52 2.55
C PHE A 46 3.51 10.69 1.73
N GLY A 47 4.61 10.25 2.36
CA GLY A 47 5.58 9.34 1.76
C GLY A 47 5.01 7.96 1.40
N VAL A 48 4.09 7.40 2.19
CA VAL A 48 3.46 6.11 1.89
C VAL A 48 2.53 6.22 0.68
N SER A 49 1.66 7.24 0.67
CA SER A 49 0.67 7.44 -0.40
C SER A 49 1.31 7.64 -1.77
N SER A 50 2.40 8.41 -1.86
CA SER A 50 3.14 8.64 -3.12
C SER A 50 3.87 7.39 -3.62
N LEU A 51 4.39 6.54 -2.73
CA LEU A 51 5.08 5.30 -3.11
C LEU A 51 4.11 4.24 -3.65
N ILE A 52 2.90 4.14 -3.09
CA ILE A 52 1.91 3.13 -3.49
C ILE A 52 1.06 3.54 -4.70
N GLU A 53 1.01 4.82 -5.05
CA GLU A 53 0.10 5.36 -6.08
C GLU A 53 0.29 4.67 -7.43
N ARG A 54 1.53 4.44 -7.85
CA ARG A 54 1.87 3.78 -9.12
C ARG A 54 1.47 2.30 -9.19
N TYR A 55 1.18 1.68 -8.06
CA TYR A 55 0.72 0.28 -7.97
C TYR A 55 -0.80 0.17 -7.88
N ARG A 56 -1.51 1.31 -7.81
CA ARG A 56 -2.97 1.31 -7.75
C ARG A 56 -3.53 0.93 -9.11
N ASN A 57 -4.49 0.00 -9.10
CA ASN A 57 -5.26 -0.33 -10.30
C ASN A 57 -6.10 0.89 -10.73
N LEU A 58 -5.71 1.52 -11.84
CA LEU A 58 -6.52 2.53 -12.50
C LEU A 58 -7.67 1.83 -13.25
N ARG A 59 -8.88 1.96 -12.72
CA ARG A 59 -10.09 1.40 -13.34
C ARG A 59 -10.83 2.50 -14.08
N ILE A 60 -10.61 2.59 -15.39
CA ILE A 60 -11.34 3.49 -16.30
C ILE A 60 -12.27 2.60 -17.13
N GLY A 61 -13.58 2.73 -16.93
CA GLY A 61 -14.60 1.95 -17.64
C GLY A 61 -15.81 2.81 -17.96
N VAL A 62 -16.61 2.39 -18.95
CA VAL A 62 -17.86 3.06 -19.32
C VAL A 62 -18.81 3.05 -18.12
N GLY A 63 -18.99 4.21 -17.48
CA GLY A 63 -19.75 4.39 -16.23
C GLY A 63 -18.98 5.04 -15.07
N ALA A 64 -17.66 5.25 -15.19
CA ALA A 64 -16.85 5.92 -14.16
C ALA A 64 -17.05 7.45 -14.09
N SER A 65 -17.77 8.02 -15.05
CA SER A 65 -18.14 9.43 -15.10
C SER A 65 -19.66 9.56 -15.04
N ARG A 66 -20.19 9.64 -13.81
CA ARG A 66 -21.52 10.18 -13.58
C ARG A 66 -21.57 10.93 -12.25
#